data_AF-A0A7C5JGD7-F1
#
_entry.id   AF-A0A7C5JGD7-F1
#
_cell.length_a   1.000
_cell.length_b   1.000
_cell.length_c   1.000
_cell.angle_alpha   90.00
_cell.angle_beta   90.00
_cell.angle_gamma   90.00
#
_symmetry.space_group_name_H-M   'P 1'
#
loop_
_entity.id
_entity.type
_entity.pdbx_description
1 polymer ?
#
loop_
_entity_poly.entity_id
_entity_poly.type
_entity_poly.pdbx_seq_one_letter_code
_entity_poly.pdbx_strand_id
1 'polypeptide(L)' 'MAKVMLRESDGVIYFYVAKKDMEETIETIEFNSDDKWGGEVELSNGQIWW' A
#
# COMPACT_ATOMS: atom_id res chain seq x y z
N MET A 1 12.49 -2.72 10.94
CA MET A 1 11.60 -1.63 10.48
C MET A 1 11.54 -1.69 8.97
N ALA A 2 10.36 -1.91 8.40
CA ALA A 2 10.19 -1.91 6.95
C ALA A 2 10.33 -0.47 6.44
N LYS A 3 11.07 -0.27 5.35
CA LYS A 3 11.06 0.99 4.60
C LYS A 3 10.16 0.76 3.40
N VAL A 4 9.05 1.48 3.37
CA VAL A 4 8.09 1.45 2.28
C VAL A 4 7.95 2.84 1.69
N MET A 5 7.69 2.90 0.39
CA MET A 5 7.38 4.14 -0.31
C MET A 5 6.03 3.96 -1.00
N LEU A 6 5.14 4.92 -0.78
CA LEU A 6 3.85 4.99 -1.46
C LEU A 6 3.94 6.03 -2.56
N ARG A 7 3.46 5.70 -3.76
CA ARG A 7 3.34 6.64 -4.88
C ARG A 7 1.94 6.52 -5.46
N GLU A 8 1.29 7.64 -5.73
CA GLU A 8 0.02 7.66 -6.43
C GLU A 8 0.22 8.19 -7.86
N SER A 9 -0.36 7.51 -8.85
CA SER A 9 -0.46 7.98 -10.23
C SER A 9 -1.76 7.48 -10.84
N ASP A 10 -2.49 8.35 -11.53
CA ASP A 10 -3.73 8.00 -12.25
C ASP A 10 -4.78 7.27 -11.39
N GLY A 11 -4.83 7.60 -10.08
CA GLY A 11 -5.74 6.97 -9.12
C GLY A 11 -5.32 5.57 -8.63
N VAL A 12 -4.12 5.11 -9.01
CA VAL A 12 -3.52 3.86 -8.54
C VAL A 12 -2.44 4.16 -7.52
N ILE A 13 -2.50 3.49 -6.37
CA ILE A 13 -1.48 3.59 -5.33
C ILE A 13 -0.48 2.44 -5.49
N TYR A 14 0.77 2.79 -5.72
CA TYR A 14 1.91 1.90 -5.77
C TYR A 14 2.55 1.79 -4.38
N PHE A 15 2.84 0.56 -3.99
CA PHE A 15 3.45 0.17 -2.74
C PHE A 15 4.83 -0.46 -3.00
N TYR A 16 5.89 0.28 -2.70
CA TYR A 16 7.26 -0.18 -2.91
C TYR A 16 7.97 -0.54 -1.60
N VAL A 17 8.52 -1.76 -1.52
CA VAL A 17 9.28 -2.26 -0.38
C VAL A 17 10.76 -2.34 -0.73
N ALA A 18 11.53 -1.32 -0.33
CA ALA A 18 12.94 -1.18 -0.66
C ALA A 18 13.81 -2.38 -0.23
N LYS A 19 13.48 -3.02 0.90
CA LYS A 19 14.24 -4.17 1.41
C LYS A 19 14.08 -5.41 0.54
N LYS A 20 12.95 -5.54 -0.16
CA LYS A 20 12.63 -6.69 -1.02
C LYS A 20 12.79 -6.36 -2.50
N ASP A 21 13.08 -5.10 -2.83
CA ASP A 21 13.02 -4.55 -4.19
C ASP A 21 11.73 -4.96 -4.92
N MET A 22 10.61 -4.75 -4.23
CA MET A 22 9.29 -5.22 -4.64
C MET A 22 8.36 -4.01 -4.80
N GLU A 23 7.78 -3.83 -5.98
CA GLU A 23 6.74 -2.85 -6.26
C GLU A 23 5.43 -3.57 -6.56
N GLU A 24 4.38 -3.20 -5.85
CA GLU A 24 3.02 -3.75 -6.02
C GLU A 24 2.02 -2.60 -6.08
N THR A 25 0.77 -2.88 -6.46
CA THR A 25 -0.32 -1.91 -6.36
C THR A 25 -1.26 -2.28 -5.21
N ILE A 26 -1.85 -1.29 -4.57
CA ILE A 26 -2.88 -1.53 -3.55
C ILE A 26 -4.21 -1.80 -4.25
N GLU A 27 -4.79 -2.96 -3.99
CA GLU A 27 -6.09 -3.37 -4.54
C GLU A 27 -7.26 -2.99 -3.62
N THR A 28 -7.07 -3.09 -2.31
CA THR A 28 -8.09 -2.76 -1.32
C THR A 28 -7.50 -1.96 -0.16
N ILE A 29 -8.31 -1.02 0.36
CA ILE A 29 -7.96 -0.17 1.50
C ILE A 29 -9.15 -0.19 2.46
N GLU A 30 -8.92 -0.59 3.71
CA GLU A 30 -9.96 -0.65 4.74
C GLU A 30 -10.55 0.73 5.06
N PHE A 31 -9.68 1.74 5.20
CA PHE A 31 -10.09 3.11 5.51
C PHE A 31 -9.67 4.08 4.41
N ASN A 32 -10.62 4.40 3.52
CA ASN A 32 -10.46 5.42 2.49
C ASN A 32 -11.20 6.72 2.88
N SER A 33 -10.88 7.26 4.06
CA SER A 33 -11.49 8.48 4.60
C SER A 33 -10.46 9.29 5.36
N ASP A 34 -10.46 10.60 5.16
CA ASP A 34 -9.52 11.53 5.79
C ASP A 34 -9.61 11.55 7.33
N ASP A 35 -10.73 11.09 7.90
CA ASP A 35 -10.98 11.03 9.34
C ASP A 35 -10.32 9.80 10.01
N LYS A 36 -9.78 8.85 9.23
CA LYS A 36 -9.19 7.60 9.72
C LYS A 36 -7.80 7.39 9.11
N TRP A 37 -6.85 7.07 9.98
CA TRP A 37 -5.47 6.75 9.60
C TRP A 37 -5.15 5.28 9.88
N GLY A 38 -4.33 4.68 9.02
CA GLY A 38 -3.95 3.28 9.10
C GLY A 38 -5.04 2.34 8.56
N GLY A 39 -5.02 1.09 9.03
CA GLY A 39 -5.92 0.04 8.58
C GLY A 39 -5.20 -0.99 7.71
N GLU A 40 -5.96 -2.00 7.29
CA GLU A 40 -5.47 -3.06 6.43
C GLU A 40 -5.45 -2.63 4.95
N VAL A 41 -4.37 -2.96 4.27
CA VAL A 41 -4.28 -2.86 2.80
C VAL A 41 -3.88 -4.18 2.19
N GLU A 42 -4.55 -4.54 1.09
CA GLU A 42 -4.22 -5.72 0.28
C GLU A 42 -3.48 -5.27 -0.98
N LEU A 43 -2.34 -5.90 -1.24
CA LEU A 43 -1.53 -5.67 -2.43
C LEU A 43 -1.92 -6.62 -3.55
N SER A 44 -1.58 -6.26 -4.79
CA SER A 44 -1.80 -7.06 -6.01
C SER A 44 -1.21 -8.48 -5.99
N ASN A 45 -0.26 -8.73 -5.11
CA ASN A 45 0.32 -10.07 -4.91
C ASN A 45 -0.35 -10.87 -3.78
N GLY A 46 -1.49 -10.39 -3.25
CA GLY A 46 -2.25 -11.00 -2.15
C GLY A 46 -1.62 -10.81 -0.77
N GLN A 47 -0.60 -9.96 -0.62
CA GLN A 47 -0.04 -9.63 0.69
C GLN A 47 -0.91 -8.61 1.41
N ILE A 48 -1.05 -8.82 2.71
CA ILE A 48 -1.77 -7.92 3.62
C ILE A 48 -0.76 -7.15 4.46
N TRP A 49 -0.95 -5.83 4.58
CA TRP A 49 -0.09 -4.92 5.35
C TRP A 49 -0.90 -4.03 6.32
N TRP A 50 -0.31 -3.70 7.48
CA TRP A 50 -0.87 -2.88 8.56
C TRP A 50 0.19 -1.97 9.22
#